data_AF-A0A1Y3ZSY5-F1
#
_entry.id   AF-A0A1Y3ZSY5-F1
#
_cell.length_a   1.000
_cell.length_b   1.000
_cell.length_c   1.000
_cell.angle_alpha   90.00
_cell.angle_beta   90.00
_cell.angle_gamma   90.00
#
_symmetry.space_group_name_H-M   'P 1'
#
loop_
_entity.id
_entity.type
_entity.pdbx_description
1 polymer ?
#
loop_
_entity_poly.entity_id
_entity_poly.type
_entity_poly.pdbx_seq_one_letter_code
_entity_poly.pdbx_strand_id
1 'polypeptide(L)'
;MKYKLLAVSTEEQVNIGDYIQALASSQFLPRIDGFIQREQLKDYDEEECKIIMNGWYIHHPEQWPPSEKIKPLFVATHFNTLVQKQLLSNESIAYLKRHEPIGCRDYFTRDLLKRKGIDAYFSGCMTLTLGYKYKSEKKENKCYFVDPYFVTHWNTFTILYNAIYLLFHWKPISIIAKKFPEEKKGLRKKMILSTFYRKYKRIFTKETLINAEYICQQSKYYKRNFSTDEERLQEAERLVKKYAKARLVVTSRIHCALPCLGLGTPVIYTEDANQSEASACRLGGLRELFNILKWNKSHLEAGFLAKGKISIQNTPNNKNEWKQRANQLTKTCYNFINAK
;
A
#
# COMPACT_ATOMS: atom_id res chain seq x y z
N MET A 1 12.73 -23.51 -16.38
CA MET A 1 11.74 -22.80 -15.52
C MET A 1 12.34 -21.50 -15.05
N LYS A 2 11.71 -20.38 -15.42
CA LYS A 2 12.09 -19.02 -15.01
C LYS A 2 11.26 -18.56 -13.80
N TYR A 3 11.76 -17.57 -13.05
CA TYR A 3 11.05 -16.94 -11.93
C TYR A 3 10.92 -15.45 -12.19
N LYS A 4 9.70 -14.98 -12.47
CA LYS A 4 9.46 -13.57 -12.81
C LYS A 4 8.64 -12.88 -11.73
N LEU A 5 8.74 -11.55 -11.69
CA LEU A 5 7.94 -10.68 -10.83
C LEU A 5 6.93 -9.87 -11.64
N LEU A 6 5.87 -9.43 -10.98
CA LEU A 6 4.95 -8.46 -11.58
C LEU A 6 5.58 -7.07 -11.57
N ALA A 7 5.47 -6.37 -12.70
CA ALA A 7 5.77 -4.96 -12.84
C ALA A 7 4.51 -4.14 -13.12
N VAL A 8 4.58 -2.86 -12.77
CA VAL A 8 3.51 -1.87 -12.96
C VAL A 8 4.15 -0.54 -13.33
N SER A 9 4.71 -0.45 -14.54
CA SER A 9 5.38 0.76 -15.04
C SER A 9 4.77 1.36 -16.31
N THR A 10 3.71 0.73 -16.85
CA THR A 10 2.99 1.18 -18.05
C THR A 10 2.19 2.47 -17.81
N GLU A 11 1.67 2.67 -16.60
CA GLU A 11 0.85 3.83 -16.22
C GLU A 11 1.60 5.18 -16.28
N GLU A 12 0.85 6.29 -16.34
CA GLU A 12 1.42 7.66 -16.37
C GLU A 12 2.25 7.97 -15.10
N GLN A 13 1.79 7.48 -13.95
CA GLN A 13 2.47 7.59 -12.67
C GLN A 13 2.75 6.20 -12.11
N VAL A 14 3.91 6.03 -11.51
CA VAL A 14 4.24 4.80 -10.80
C VAL A 14 3.82 4.93 -9.35
N ASN A 15 3.08 3.93 -8.87
CA ASN A 15 2.85 3.68 -7.46
C ASN A 15 3.90 2.70 -6.94
N ILE A 16 4.89 3.19 -6.19
CA ILE A 16 5.97 2.36 -5.65
C ILE A 16 5.44 1.28 -4.68
N GLY A 17 4.22 1.42 -4.15
CA GLY A 17 3.55 0.39 -3.36
C GLY A 17 3.32 -0.93 -4.12
N ASP A 18 3.16 -0.88 -5.44
CA ASP A 18 3.09 -2.07 -6.30
C ASP A 18 4.47 -2.77 -6.40
N TYR A 19 5.57 -2.03 -6.34
CA TYR A 19 6.91 -2.61 -6.25
C TYR A 19 7.24 -3.13 -4.85
N ILE A 20 6.66 -2.57 -3.78
CA ILE A 20 6.74 -3.17 -2.43
C ILE A 20 6.04 -4.53 -2.41
N GLN A 21 4.95 -4.68 -3.16
CA GLN A 21 4.30 -5.97 -3.39
C GLN A 21 5.21 -6.96 -4.15
N ALA A 22 5.87 -6.52 -5.23
CA ALA A 22 6.83 -7.35 -5.96
C ALA A 22 8.03 -7.75 -5.10
N LEU A 23 8.54 -6.83 -4.28
CA LEU A 23 9.60 -7.09 -3.30
C LEU A 23 9.19 -8.14 -2.26
N ALA A 24 7.92 -8.11 -1.81
CA ALA A 24 7.44 -9.12 -0.89
C ALA A 24 7.48 -10.52 -1.50
N SER A 25 7.11 -10.65 -2.78
CA SER A 25 7.18 -11.89 -3.55
C SER A 25 8.61 -12.34 -3.83
N SER A 26 9.54 -11.40 -4.09
CA SER A 26 10.93 -11.71 -4.43
C SER A 26 11.69 -12.42 -3.32
N GLN A 27 11.27 -12.29 -2.06
CA GLN A 27 11.86 -13.00 -0.91
C GLN A 27 11.78 -14.53 -1.04
N PHE A 28 10.83 -15.04 -1.82
CA PHE A 28 10.58 -16.47 -1.97
C PHE A 28 11.19 -17.05 -3.25
N LEU A 29 11.57 -16.21 -4.21
CA LEU A 29 12.12 -16.67 -5.49
C LEU A 29 13.60 -17.05 -5.32
N PRO A 30 14.07 -18.16 -5.93
CA PRO A 30 15.49 -18.52 -5.89
C PRO A 30 16.38 -17.49 -6.63
N ARG A 31 15.82 -16.83 -7.65
CA ARG A 31 16.41 -15.76 -8.44
C ARG A 31 15.29 -14.94 -9.10
N ILE A 32 15.64 -13.78 -9.64
CA ILE A 32 14.72 -12.95 -10.44
C ILE A 32 15.20 -13.01 -11.88
N ASP A 33 14.46 -13.72 -12.73
CA ASP A 33 14.79 -13.89 -14.16
C ASP A 33 14.14 -12.82 -15.05
N GLY A 34 13.41 -11.87 -14.47
CA GLY A 34 12.80 -10.74 -15.18
C GLY A 34 11.45 -10.32 -14.60
N PHE A 35 10.77 -9.43 -15.32
CA PHE A 35 9.48 -8.88 -14.97
C PHE A 35 8.44 -9.15 -16.05
N ILE A 36 7.17 -9.22 -15.66
CA ILE A 36 6.01 -9.22 -16.57
C ILE A 36 5.12 -8.06 -16.16
N GLN A 37 4.74 -7.19 -17.10
CA GLN A 37 3.79 -6.12 -16.81
C GLN A 37 2.43 -6.73 -16.46
N ARG A 38 1.86 -6.31 -15.32
CA ARG A 38 0.58 -6.83 -14.83
C ARG A 38 -0.57 -6.64 -15.82
N GLU A 39 -0.50 -5.60 -16.65
CA GLU A 39 -1.49 -5.30 -17.68
C GLU A 39 -1.09 -5.86 -19.06
N GLN A 40 -0.16 -6.83 -19.14
CA GLN A 40 0.25 -7.52 -20.39
C GLN A 40 0.44 -9.03 -20.17
N LEU A 41 -0.37 -9.62 -19.29
CA LEU A 41 -0.21 -11.01 -18.87
C LEU A 41 -0.63 -12.02 -19.93
N LYS A 42 -1.63 -11.66 -20.75
CA LYS A 42 -2.14 -12.52 -21.83
C LYS A 42 -1.13 -12.66 -22.96
N ASP A 43 -0.42 -11.58 -23.27
CA ASP A 43 0.53 -11.51 -24.39
C ASP A 43 1.89 -12.16 -24.08
N TYR A 44 2.08 -12.73 -22.88
CA TYR A 44 3.33 -13.36 -22.51
C TYR A 44 3.59 -14.63 -23.33
N ASP A 45 4.65 -14.62 -24.14
CA ASP A 45 5.01 -15.76 -25.01
C ASP A 45 6.48 -16.23 -24.87
N GLU A 46 7.20 -15.77 -23.84
CA GLU A 46 8.58 -16.22 -23.57
C GLU A 46 8.62 -17.64 -22.94
N GLU A 47 9.73 -18.03 -22.32
CA GLU A 47 9.86 -19.33 -21.62
C GLU A 47 8.85 -19.49 -20.47
N GLU A 48 8.48 -20.73 -20.15
CA GLU A 48 7.64 -21.01 -18.98
C GLU A 48 8.23 -20.42 -17.69
N CYS A 49 7.38 -19.73 -16.92
CA CYS A 49 7.80 -19.09 -15.67
C CYS A 49 6.82 -19.33 -14.52
N LYS A 50 7.34 -19.35 -13.29
CA LYS A 50 6.54 -19.23 -12.07
C LYS A 50 6.41 -17.76 -11.68
N ILE A 51 5.22 -17.37 -11.25
CA ILE A 51 4.95 -16.03 -10.72
C ILE A 51 3.99 -16.10 -9.52
N ILE A 52 4.25 -15.26 -8.52
CA ILE A 52 3.30 -15.03 -7.43
C ILE A 52 2.37 -13.90 -7.85
N MET A 53 1.10 -14.22 -8.10
CA MET A 53 0.08 -13.34 -8.64
C MET A 53 -0.58 -12.47 -7.56
N ASN A 54 0.21 -11.59 -6.95
CA ASN A 54 -0.26 -10.65 -5.95
C ASN A 54 -0.47 -9.26 -6.54
N GLY A 55 -1.69 -8.73 -6.43
CA GLY A 55 -1.98 -7.49 -7.13
C GLY A 55 -3.40 -7.02 -6.98
N TRP A 56 -3.58 -5.77 -7.36
CA TRP A 56 -4.87 -5.26 -7.76
C TRP A 56 -4.92 -5.43 -9.28
N TYR A 57 -5.90 -6.17 -9.78
CA TYR A 57 -5.92 -6.57 -11.19
C TYR A 57 -7.00 -5.84 -11.97
N ILE A 58 -6.63 -5.58 -13.23
CA ILE A 58 -7.48 -5.23 -14.37
C ILE A 58 -7.83 -3.75 -14.47
N HIS A 59 -6.89 -2.99 -15.03
CA HIS A 59 -7.20 -1.78 -15.80
C HIS A 59 -7.52 -2.14 -17.26
N HIS A 60 -6.84 -3.17 -17.79
CA HIS A 60 -6.95 -3.64 -19.18
C HIS A 60 -7.58 -5.05 -19.23
N PRO A 61 -8.91 -5.18 -19.25
CA PRO A 61 -9.59 -6.48 -19.21
C PRO A 61 -9.31 -7.38 -20.42
N GLU A 62 -8.90 -6.81 -21.55
CA GLU A 62 -8.47 -7.52 -22.75
C GLU A 62 -7.18 -8.34 -22.53
N GLN A 63 -6.38 -7.98 -21.51
CA GLN A 63 -5.12 -8.64 -21.13
C GLN A 63 -5.32 -9.76 -20.11
N TRP A 64 -6.56 -10.26 -20.02
CA TRP A 64 -6.97 -11.36 -19.14
C TRP A 64 -7.69 -12.47 -19.95
N PRO A 65 -7.53 -13.76 -19.59
CA PRO A 65 -6.63 -14.30 -18.56
C PRO A 65 -5.14 -14.30 -18.97
N PRO A 66 -4.22 -14.55 -18.01
CA PRO A 66 -2.79 -14.71 -18.31
C PRO A 66 -2.50 -15.88 -19.26
N SER A 67 -1.36 -15.81 -19.96
CA SER A 67 -0.82 -16.88 -20.80
C SER A 67 -0.64 -18.21 -20.04
N GLU A 68 -0.86 -19.34 -20.71
CA GLU A 68 -0.63 -20.69 -20.17
C GLU A 68 0.86 -20.96 -19.86
N LYS A 69 1.79 -20.18 -20.44
CA LYS A 69 3.22 -20.25 -20.11
C LYS A 69 3.55 -19.65 -18.74
N ILE A 70 2.60 -18.96 -18.13
CA ILE A 70 2.70 -18.46 -16.76
C ILE A 70 2.10 -19.52 -15.84
N LYS A 71 2.90 -20.02 -14.88
CA LYS A 71 2.45 -20.87 -13.78
C LYS A 71 2.18 -19.98 -12.56
N PRO A 72 0.92 -19.60 -12.29
CA PRO A 72 0.61 -18.63 -11.25
C PRO A 72 0.45 -19.29 -9.87
N LEU A 73 0.83 -18.55 -8.83
CA LEU A 73 0.27 -18.72 -7.49
C LEU A 73 -0.61 -17.50 -7.19
N PHE A 74 -1.92 -17.69 -7.12
CA PHE A 74 -2.83 -16.62 -6.72
C PHE A 74 -2.85 -16.46 -5.20
N VAL A 75 -2.30 -15.35 -4.73
CA VAL A 75 -2.36 -14.91 -3.34
C VAL A 75 -2.41 -13.40 -3.26
N ALA A 76 -3.14 -12.86 -2.29
CA ALA A 76 -3.35 -11.43 -2.14
C ALA A 76 -3.87 -10.74 -3.41
N THR A 77 -4.66 -11.47 -4.19
CA THR A 77 -5.30 -11.02 -5.42
C THR A 77 -6.56 -10.24 -5.09
N HIS A 78 -6.69 -9.03 -5.63
CA HIS A 78 -7.92 -8.25 -5.60
C HIS A 78 -8.43 -8.05 -7.02
N PHE A 79 -9.72 -8.31 -7.21
CA PHE A 79 -10.41 -8.05 -8.46
C PHE A 79 -11.32 -6.84 -8.33
N ASN A 80 -11.10 -5.84 -9.20
CA ASN A 80 -11.82 -4.58 -9.15
C ASN A 80 -13.33 -4.76 -9.45
N THR A 81 -14.18 -4.04 -8.71
CA THR A 81 -15.64 -4.02 -8.93
C THR A 81 -16.03 -3.49 -10.30
N LEU A 82 -15.21 -2.62 -10.91
CA LEU A 82 -15.51 -1.94 -12.17
C LEU A 82 -15.40 -2.85 -13.40
N VAL A 83 -14.75 -4.01 -13.29
CA VAL A 83 -14.42 -4.91 -14.42
C VAL A 83 -14.95 -6.34 -14.21
N GLN A 84 -15.99 -6.47 -13.38
CA GLN A 84 -16.61 -7.77 -13.06
C GLN A 84 -17.08 -8.54 -14.29
N LYS A 85 -17.55 -7.87 -15.35
CA LYS A 85 -18.10 -8.57 -16.52
C LYS A 85 -17.06 -9.46 -17.21
N GLN A 86 -15.86 -8.96 -17.43
CA GLN A 86 -14.78 -9.71 -18.08
C GLN A 86 -14.14 -10.72 -17.14
N LEU A 87 -14.00 -10.38 -15.86
CA LEU A 87 -13.52 -11.29 -14.82
C LEU A 87 -14.39 -12.52 -14.62
N LEU A 88 -15.69 -12.37 -14.82
CA LEU A 88 -16.67 -13.44 -14.66
C LEU A 88 -17.06 -14.06 -16.01
N SER A 89 -16.26 -13.84 -17.06
CA SER A 89 -16.41 -14.56 -18.32
C SER A 89 -16.13 -16.06 -18.13
N ASN A 90 -16.68 -16.88 -19.01
CA ASN A 90 -16.45 -18.34 -18.95
C ASN A 90 -14.98 -18.69 -19.13
N GLU A 91 -14.24 -17.95 -19.96
CA GLU A 91 -12.79 -18.10 -20.18
C GLU A 91 -12.02 -17.84 -18.87
N SER A 92 -12.30 -16.71 -18.20
CA SER A 92 -11.67 -16.35 -16.93
C SER A 92 -12.00 -17.35 -15.81
N ILE A 93 -13.26 -17.76 -15.71
CA ILE A 93 -13.69 -18.76 -14.71
C ILE A 93 -12.98 -20.09 -14.96
N ALA A 94 -12.92 -20.55 -16.21
CA ALA A 94 -12.23 -21.79 -16.56
C ALA A 94 -10.73 -21.71 -16.24
N TYR A 95 -10.09 -20.57 -16.52
CA TYR A 95 -8.69 -20.33 -16.17
C TYR A 95 -8.46 -20.39 -14.65
N LEU A 96 -9.23 -19.63 -13.87
CA LEU A 96 -9.09 -19.59 -12.41
C LEU A 96 -9.35 -20.97 -11.78
N LYS A 97 -10.31 -21.74 -12.28
CA LYS A 97 -10.58 -23.11 -11.81
C LYS A 97 -9.38 -24.06 -11.95
N ARG A 98 -8.56 -23.90 -12.99
CA ARG A 98 -7.34 -24.71 -13.18
C ARG A 98 -6.26 -24.39 -12.14
N HIS A 99 -6.36 -23.25 -11.46
CA HIS A 99 -5.35 -22.74 -10.52
C HIS A 99 -5.89 -22.60 -9.09
N GLU A 100 -6.97 -23.30 -8.77
CA GLU A 100 -7.52 -23.34 -7.41
C GLU A 100 -6.55 -23.95 -6.39
N PRO A 101 -6.63 -23.54 -5.11
CA PRO A 101 -7.51 -22.49 -4.58
C PRO A 101 -6.94 -21.07 -4.79
N ILE A 102 -7.83 -20.09 -4.97
CA ILE A 102 -7.45 -18.68 -5.21
C ILE A 102 -7.34 -17.89 -3.90
N GLY A 103 -6.12 -17.45 -3.57
CA GLY A 103 -5.84 -16.60 -2.41
C GLY A 103 -6.22 -15.14 -2.65
N CYS A 104 -7.30 -14.70 -2.02
CA CYS A 104 -7.87 -13.37 -2.18
C CYS A 104 -7.34 -12.37 -1.14
N ARG A 105 -7.16 -11.12 -1.58
CA ARG A 105 -6.73 -10.01 -0.73
C ARG A 105 -7.76 -9.59 0.28
N ASP A 106 -9.04 -9.73 -0.05
CA ASP A 106 -10.20 -9.22 0.69
C ASP A 106 -11.39 -10.16 0.57
N TYR A 107 -12.34 -10.00 1.49
CA TYR A 107 -13.58 -10.78 1.51
C TYR A 107 -14.44 -10.55 0.28
N PHE A 108 -14.43 -9.34 -0.28
CA PHE A 108 -15.20 -9.03 -1.49
C PHE A 108 -14.79 -9.94 -2.67
N THR A 109 -13.49 -10.00 -2.97
CA THR A 109 -12.93 -10.84 -4.04
C THR A 109 -13.19 -12.31 -3.77
N ARG A 110 -12.97 -12.77 -2.53
CA ARG A 110 -13.27 -14.15 -2.11
C ARG A 110 -14.72 -14.53 -2.40
N ASP A 111 -15.65 -13.71 -1.95
CA ASP A 111 -17.07 -14.01 -2.05
C ASP A 111 -17.56 -13.90 -3.50
N LEU A 112 -16.97 -12.99 -4.28
CA LEU A 112 -17.20 -12.89 -5.73
C LEU A 112 -16.83 -14.18 -6.45
N LEU A 113 -15.64 -14.74 -6.18
CA LEU A 113 -15.18 -15.97 -6.81
C LEU A 113 -15.97 -17.20 -6.34
N LYS A 114 -16.25 -17.30 -5.03
CA LYS A 114 -17.09 -18.39 -4.48
C LYS A 114 -18.47 -18.46 -5.12
N ARG A 115 -19.11 -17.31 -5.38
CA ARG A 115 -20.42 -17.27 -6.07
C ARG A 115 -20.38 -17.81 -7.51
N LYS A 116 -19.19 -17.89 -8.12
CA LYS A 116 -18.98 -18.52 -9.43
C LYS A 116 -18.48 -19.96 -9.34
N GLY A 117 -18.50 -20.54 -8.14
CA GLY A 117 -18.05 -21.91 -7.89
C GLY A 117 -16.54 -22.07 -8.06
N ILE A 118 -15.77 -21.01 -7.79
CA ILE A 118 -14.31 -21.06 -7.73
C ILE A 118 -13.88 -21.21 -6.26
N ASP A 119 -13.04 -22.19 -5.94
CA ASP A 119 -12.48 -22.31 -4.59
C ASP A 119 -11.55 -21.12 -4.30
N ALA A 120 -11.89 -20.37 -3.27
CA ALA A 120 -11.23 -19.12 -2.93
C ALA A 120 -11.21 -18.91 -1.42
N TYR A 121 -10.11 -18.36 -0.90
CA TYR A 121 -9.94 -18.10 0.52
C TYR A 121 -9.34 -16.71 0.75
N PHE A 122 -9.47 -16.18 1.96
CA PHE A 122 -8.87 -14.89 2.31
C PHE A 122 -7.42 -15.09 2.76
N SER A 123 -6.47 -14.68 1.93
CA SER A 123 -5.02 -14.80 2.18
C SER A 123 -4.41 -13.55 2.82
N GLY A 124 -5.10 -12.41 2.80
CA GLY A 124 -4.54 -11.12 3.23
C GLY A 124 -3.61 -10.50 2.18
N CYS A 125 -2.54 -9.80 2.59
CA CYS A 125 -1.63 -9.13 1.66
C CYS A 125 -0.21 -9.70 1.72
N MET A 126 0.42 -9.92 0.56
CA MET A 126 1.81 -10.36 0.46
C MET A 126 2.80 -9.51 1.25
N THR A 127 2.57 -8.20 1.36
CA THR A 127 3.49 -7.31 2.07
C THR A 127 3.58 -7.57 3.57
N LEU A 128 2.63 -8.30 4.17
CA LEU A 128 2.71 -8.76 5.55
C LEU A 128 3.90 -9.71 5.79
N THR A 129 4.42 -10.36 4.75
CA THR A 129 5.53 -11.31 4.87
C THR A 129 6.91 -10.63 4.87
N LEU A 130 6.99 -9.31 4.62
CA LEU A 130 8.26 -8.58 4.55
C LEU A 130 9.08 -8.65 5.84
N GLY A 131 8.45 -8.93 6.98
CA GLY A 131 9.14 -9.19 8.25
C GLY A 131 10.13 -10.35 8.19
N TYR A 132 9.95 -11.29 7.26
CA TYR A 132 10.83 -12.45 7.11
C TYR A 132 12.27 -12.07 6.79
N LYS A 133 12.49 -11.17 5.81
CA LYS A 133 13.84 -10.71 5.42
C LYS A 133 14.19 -9.31 5.92
N TYR A 134 13.20 -8.44 6.08
CA TYR A 134 13.43 -7.00 6.25
C TYR A 134 13.16 -6.46 7.66
N LYS A 135 12.72 -7.29 8.61
CA LYS A 135 12.56 -6.86 10.00
C LYS A 135 13.90 -6.35 10.55
N SER A 136 13.84 -5.26 11.31
CA SER A 136 15.02 -4.71 11.99
C SER A 136 14.73 -4.45 13.47
N GLU A 137 15.61 -4.95 14.33
CA GLU A 137 15.61 -4.64 15.76
C GLU A 137 16.18 -3.23 16.03
N LYS A 138 17.03 -2.72 15.12
CA LYS A 138 17.54 -1.35 15.21
C LYS A 138 16.42 -0.38 14.84
N LYS A 139 16.07 0.51 15.78
CA LYS A 139 15.09 1.57 15.56
C LYS A 139 15.75 2.95 15.60
N GLU A 140 15.42 3.78 14.61
CA GLU A 140 15.80 5.17 14.52
C GLU A 140 14.67 6.04 15.12
N ASN A 141 15.03 7.18 15.69
CA ASN A 141 14.09 8.17 16.25
C ASN A 141 13.39 8.98 15.13
N LYS A 142 12.82 8.28 14.15
CA LYS A 142 12.18 8.87 12.97
C LYS A 142 10.71 8.48 12.87
N CYS A 143 9.90 9.47 12.51
CA CYS A 143 8.51 9.31 12.12
C CYS A 143 8.39 9.57 10.62
N TYR A 144 7.62 8.73 9.91
CA TYR A 144 7.34 8.90 8.49
C TYR A 144 5.85 9.19 8.29
N PHE A 145 5.54 10.24 7.52
CA PHE A 145 4.21 10.50 7.00
C PHE A 145 4.21 10.16 5.51
N VAL A 146 3.56 9.07 5.14
CA VAL A 146 3.55 8.55 3.77
C VAL A 146 2.16 8.75 3.19
N ASP A 147 1.97 9.77 2.34
CA ASP A 147 0.66 10.21 1.85
C ASP A 147 -0.41 10.25 2.96
N PRO A 148 -0.23 11.00 4.06
CA PRO A 148 -1.25 11.07 5.10
C PRO A 148 -2.53 11.71 4.55
N TYR A 149 -3.68 11.14 4.84
CA TYR A 149 -4.95 11.64 4.30
C TYR A 149 -5.38 12.93 5.01
N PHE A 150 -5.70 13.96 4.21
CA PHE A 150 -6.40 15.17 4.66
C PHE A 150 -6.99 15.89 3.44
N VAL A 151 -8.06 16.66 3.67
CA VAL A 151 -8.69 17.48 2.63
C VAL A 151 -8.67 18.95 3.05
N THR A 152 -8.36 19.83 2.10
CA THR A 152 -8.48 21.29 2.30
C THR A 152 -9.64 21.81 1.49
N HIS A 153 -10.67 22.29 2.18
CA HIS A 153 -11.81 22.99 1.57
C HIS A 153 -11.47 24.47 1.41
N TRP A 154 -11.74 25.03 0.24
CA TRP A 154 -11.43 26.41 -0.12
C TRP A 154 -12.71 27.25 -0.17
N ASN A 155 -13.18 27.69 0.99
CA ASN A 155 -14.21 28.72 1.09
C ASN A 155 -13.62 29.97 1.75
N THR A 156 -14.30 31.11 1.63
CA THR A 156 -13.81 32.41 2.12
C THR A 156 -13.41 32.35 3.59
N PHE A 157 -14.22 31.69 4.41
CA PHE A 157 -13.96 31.48 5.83
C PHE A 157 -12.70 30.62 6.09
N THR A 158 -12.56 29.46 5.43
CA THR A 158 -11.42 28.57 5.64
C THR A 158 -10.12 29.19 5.12
N ILE A 159 -10.18 29.98 4.05
CA ILE A 159 -9.03 30.74 3.54
C ILE A 159 -8.58 31.76 4.58
N LEU A 160 -9.48 32.63 5.06
CA LEU A 160 -9.15 33.66 6.06
C LEU A 160 -8.60 33.00 7.34
N TYR A 161 -9.29 31.97 7.83
CA TYR A 161 -8.88 31.25 9.02
C TYR A 161 -7.51 30.58 8.86
N ASN A 162 -7.25 29.92 7.73
CA ASN A 162 -5.94 29.30 7.47
C ASN A 162 -4.84 30.34 7.26
N ALA A 163 -5.16 31.54 6.75
CA ALA A 163 -4.20 32.63 6.61
C ALA A 163 -3.78 33.17 7.98
N ILE A 164 -4.74 33.46 8.86
CA ILE A 164 -4.49 33.87 10.24
C ILE A 164 -3.69 32.78 10.97
N TYR A 165 -4.11 31.51 10.86
CA TYR A 165 -3.41 30.40 11.48
C TYR A 165 -1.97 30.24 10.96
N LEU A 166 -1.74 30.49 9.66
CA LEU A 166 -0.41 30.47 9.05
C LEU A 166 0.50 31.55 9.63
N LEU A 167 -0.01 32.75 9.93
CA LEU A 167 0.77 33.82 10.55
C LEU A 167 1.31 33.39 11.93
N PHE A 168 0.46 32.85 12.80
CA PHE A 168 0.86 32.37 14.13
C PHE A 168 1.71 31.08 14.12
N HIS A 169 1.68 30.33 13.03
CA HIS A 169 2.39 29.05 12.90
C HIS A 169 3.33 29.02 11.69
N TRP A 170 3.88 30.18 11.34
CA TRP A 170 4.72 30.34 10.15
C TRP A 170 5.93 29.42 10.14
N LYS A 171 6.71 29.39 11.23
CA LYS A 171 7.93 28.57 11.36
C LYS A 171 7.65 27.06 11.19
N PRO A 172 6.77 26.42 11.97
CA PRO A 172 6.52 24.98 11.83
C PRO A 172 5.94 24.60 10.47
N ILE A 173 4.99 25.38 9.94
CA ILE A 173 4.40 25.10 8.62
C ILE A 173 5.44 25.26 7.52
N SER A 174 6.32 26.26 7.60
CA SER A 174 7.40 26.46 6.63
C SER A 174 8.41 25.31 6.65
N ILE A 175 8.72 24.74 7.82
CA ILE A 175 9.60 23.55 7.91
C ILE A 175 8.94 22.33 7.27
N ILE A 176 7.66 22.10 7.56
CA ILE A 176 6.90 20.99 6.95
C ILE A 176 6.80 21.19 5.44
N ALA A 177 6.53 22.41 4.97
CA ALA A 177 6.41 22.73 3.55
C ALA A 177 7.69 22.49 2.74
N LYS A 178 8.87 22.58 3.35
CA LYS A 178 10.12 22.23 2.66
C LYS A 178 10.24 20.72 2.38
N LYS A 179 9.58 19.88 3.17
CA LYS A 179 9.71 18.42 3.14
C LYS A 179 8.51 17.71 2.53
N PHE A 180 7.32 18.29 2.64
CA PHE A 180 6.08 17.68 2.19
C PHE A 180 6.07 17.56 0.66
N PRO A 181 5.83 16.36 0.09
CA PRO A 181 5.79 16.13 -1.36
C PRO A 181 4.46 16.60 -1.96
N GLU A 182 4.29 17.92 -2.03
CA GLU A 182 3.14 18.61 -2.64
C GLU A 182 3.63 19.38 -3.86
N GLU A 183 2.90 19.25 -4.97
CA GLU A 183 3.22 19.84 -6.27
C GLU A 183 3.02 21.36 -6.28
N LYS A 184 2.04 21.86 -5.51
CA LYS A 184 1.83 23.31 -5.38
C LYS A 184 3.06 23.96 -4.73
N LYS A 185 3.34 25.22 -5.07
CA LYS A 185 4.52 25.96 -4.59
C LYS A 185 4.14 27.16 -3.73
N GLY A 186 5.13 27.72 -3.04
CA GLY A 186 5.03 29.00 -2.34
C GLY A 186 3.93 29.07 -1.27
N LEU A 187 3.19 30.18 -1.26
CA LEU A 187 2.14 30.45 -0.27
C LEU A 187 0.98 29.46 -0.39
N ARG A 188 0.61 29.03 -1.60
CA ARG A 188 -0.47 28.05 -1.81
C ARG A 188 -0.18 26.72 -1.11
N LYS A 189 1.05 26.23 -1.19
CA LYS A 189 1.49 25.04 -0.44
C LYS A 189 1.37 25.24 1.06
N LYS A 190 1.83 26.38 1.58
CA LYS A 190 1.73 26.69 3.02
C LYS A 190 0.28 26.75 3.49
N MET A 191 -0.62 27.33 2.68
CA MET A 191 -2.05 27.39 2.98
C MET A 191 -2.71 26.00 3.05
N ILE A 192 -2.36 25.10 2.14
CA ILE A 192 -2.80 23.68 2.20
C ILE A 192 -2.29 23.04 3.50
N LEU A 193 -0.99 23.22 3.79
CA LEU A 193 -0.36 22.61 4.95
C LEU A 193 -0.77 23.24 6.29
N SER A 194 -1.37 24.43 6.29
CA SER A 194 -2.05 24.99 7.47
C SER A 194 -3.18 24.07 7.93
N THR A 195 -3.96 23.53 7.00
CA THR A 195 -5.03 22.56 7.32
C THR A 195 -4.44 21.28 7.91
N PHE A 196 -3.45 20.69 7.24
CA PHE A 196 -2.74 19.50 7.71
C PHE A 196 -2.19 19.72 9.13
N TYR A 197 -1.33 20.72 9.31
CA TYR A 197 -0.66 20.98 10.58
C TYR A 197 -1.68 21.25 11.69
N ARG A 198 -2.73 22.04 11.43
CA ARG A 198 -3.76 22.33 12.44
C ARG A 198 -4.50 21.09 12.92
N LYS A 199 -4.88 20.21 11.99
CA LYS A 199 -5.69 19.02 12.32
C LYS A 199 -4.81 17.94 12.94
N TYR A 200 -3.63 17.69 12.38
CA TYR A 200 -2.70 16.70 12.90
C TYR A 200 -2.08 17.12 14.25
N LYS A 201 -1.82 18.41 14.51
CA LYS A 201 -1.29 18.89 15.82
C LYS A 201 -2.23 18.61 17.00
N ARG A 202 -3.51 18.32 16.75
CA ARG A 202 -4.45 17.91 17.80
C ARG A 202 -4.12 16.52 18.34
N ILE A 203 -3.65 15.63 17.47
CA ILE A 203 -3.35 14.23 17.78
C ILE A 203 -1.86 14.00 18.01
N PHE A 204 -1.01 14.67 17.23
CA PHE A 204 0.45 14.51 17.27
C PHE A 204 1.12 15.68 17.98
N THR A 205 2.26 15.41 18.61
CA THR A 205 3.12 16.48 19.14
C THR A 205 3.66 17.35 18.00
N LYS A 206 3.88 18.64 18.30
CA LYS A 206 4.45 19.60 17.35
C LYS A 206 5.81 19.12 16.84
N GLU A 207 6.65 18.61 17.73
CA GLU A 207 7.99 18.11 17.40
C GLU A 207 7.94 16.95 16.41
N THR A 208 7.03 15.99 16.62
CA THR A 208 6.88 14.84 15.71
C THR A 208 6.52 15.30 14.30
N LEU A 209 5.60 16.26 14.15
CA LEU A 209 5.22 16.80 12.84
C LEU A 209 6.37 17.56 12.17
N ILE A 210 7.13 18.35 12.94
CA ILE A 210 8.25 19.15 12.43
C ILE A 210 9.43 18.26 12.05
N ASN A 211 9.70 17.18 12.77
CA ASN A 211 10.90 16.35 12.56
C ASN A 211 10.66 15.16 11.62
N ALA A 212 9.41 14.84 11.28
CA ALA A 212 9.10 13.73 10.39
C ALA A 212 9.64 13.88 8.96
N GLU A 213 9.89 12.74 8.31
CA GLU A 213 10.07 12.63 6.85
C GLU A 213 8.70 12.46 6.18
N TYR A 214 8.50 13.13 5.04
CA TYR A 214 7.25 13.08 4.28
C TYR A 214 7.51 12.44 2.91
N ILE A 215 6.73 11.43 2.56
CA ILE A 215 6.95 10.60 1.36
C ILE A 215 5.64 10.48 0.59
N CYS A 216 5.73 10.53 -0.74
CA CYS A 216 4.62 10.26 -1.64
C CYS A 216 4.94 8.98 -2.42
N GLN A 217 4.05 7.99 -2.37
CA GLN A 217 4.28 6.68 -3.01
C GLN A 217 3.81 6.63 -4.46
N GLN A 218 2.98 7.57 -4.91
CA GLN A 218 2.45 7.58 -6.27
C GLN A 218 2.77 8.92 -6.94
N SER A 219 3.70 8.90 -7.89
CA SER A 219 4.17 10.13 -8.53
C SER A 219 4.88 9.85 -9.86
N LYS A 220 4.90 10.86 -10.74
CA LYS A 220 5.78 10.91 -11.92
C LYS A 220 7.26 10.87 -11.56
N TYR A 221 7.63 11.21 -10.31
CA TYR A 221 9.01 11.14 -9.82
C TYR A 221 9.65 9.77 -10.10
N TYR A 222 8.94 8.69 -9.78
CA TYR A 222 9.48 7.33 -9.91
C TYR A 222 9.72 6.94 -11.37
N LYS A 223 8.87 7.38 -12.31
CA LYS A 223 9.06 7.13 -13.74
C LYS A 223 10.23 7.94 -14.32
N ARG A 224 10.48 9.14 -13.79
CA ARG A 224 11.55 10.05 -14.24
C ARG A 224 12.94 9.70 -13.71
N ASN A 225 13.03 9.08 -12.53
CA ASN A 225 14.30 8.86 -11.83
C ASN A 225 14.74 7.39 -11.82
N PHE A 226 13.83 6.47 -12.13
CA PHE A 226 14.12 5.04 -12.24
C PHE A 226 13.60 4.58 -13.59
N SER A 227 14.51 4.15 -14.46
CA SER A 227 14.24 3.77 -15.85
C SER A 227 13.71 2.35 -15.93
N THR A 228 14.26 1.43 -15.13
CA THR A 228 13.94 0.00 -15.16
C THR A 228 13.08 -0.45 -13.97
N ASP A 229 12.48 -1.62 -14.10
CA ASP A 229 11.67 -2.22 -13.04
C ASP A 229 12.55 -2.74 -11.89
N GLU A 230 13.79 -3.13 -12.18
CA GLU A 230 14.83 -3.42 -11.19
C GLU A 230 15.17 -2.21 -10.32
N GLU A 231 15.38 -1.04 -10.94
CA GLU A 231 15.65 0.20 -10.20
C GLU A 231 14.47 0.61 -9.30
N ARG A 232 13.24 0.42 -9.79
CA ARG A 232 12.01 0.66 -9.00
C ARG A 232 11.88 -0.35 -7.85
N LEU A 233 12.25 -1.61 -8.07
CA LEU A 233 12.28 -2.63 -7.02
C LEU A 233 13.32 -2.28 -5.94
N GLN A 234 14.50 -1.79 -6.33
CA GLN A 234 15.54 -1.32 -5.39
C GLN A 234 15.06 -0.10 -4.59
N GLU A 235 14.35 0.84 -5.21
CA GLU A 235 13.76 1.97 -4.50
C GLU A 235 12.68 1.52 -3.50
N ALA A 236 11.83 0.56 -3.89
CA ALA A 236 10.88 -0.06 -2.96
C ALA A 236 11.60 -0.73 -1.78
N GLU A 237 12.71 -1.43 -2.02
CA GLU A 237 13.53 -2.03 -0.97
C GLU A 237 14.14 -0.98 -0.03
N ARG A 238 14.64 0.13 -0.58
CA ARG A 238 15.16 1.25 0.22
C ARG A 238 14.09 1.82 1.14
N LEU A 239 12.86 2.00 0.65
CA LEU A 239 11.72 2.47 1.45
C LEU A 239 11.34 1.46 2.54
N VAL A 240 11.26 0.17 2.22
CA VAL A 240 10.98 -0.88 3.21
C VAL A 240 12.04 -0.93 4.32
N LYS A 241 13.33 -0.82 3.96
CA LYS A 241 14.43 -0.74 4.95
C LYS A 241 14.32 0.50 5.84
N LYS A 242 13.84 1.64 5.32
CA LYS A 242 13.51 2.83 6.14
C LYS A 242 12.35 2.54 7.11
N TYR A 243 11.26 1.97 6.60
CA TYR A 243 10.09 1.67 7.43
C TYR A 243 10.41 0.64 8.52
N ALA A 244 11.28 -0.33 8.25
CA ALA A 244 11.71 -1.33 9.22
C ALA A 244 12.42 -0.72 10.44
N LYS A 245 13.13 0.39 10.25
CA LYS A 245 13.85 1.11 11.33
C LYS A 245 13.02 2.24 11.94
N ALA A 246 11.88 2.59 11.36
CA ALA A 246 11.08 3.71 11.84
C ALA A 246 10.53 3.46 13.26
N ARG A 247 10.33 4.55 13.99
CA ARG A 247 9.63 4.53 15.29
C ARG A 247 8.11 4.56 15.10
N LEU A 248 7.65 5.26 14.07
CA LEU A 248 6.24 5.38 13.70
C LEU A 248 6.10 5.64 12.20
N VAL A 249 5.10 5.03 11.58
CA VAL A 249 4.65 5.36 10.22
C VAL A 249 3.18 5.77 10.26
N VAL A 250 2.83 6.85 9.57
CA VAL A 250 1.45 7.34 9.42
C VAL A 250 1.14 7.43 7.93
N THR A 251 0.11 6.74 7.45
CA THR A 251 -0.11 6.60 6.00
C THR A 251 -1.55 6.31 5.62
N SER A 252 -1.97 6.76 4.43
CA SER A 252 -3.21 6.30 3.78
C SER A 252 -2.98 5.14 2.79
N ARG A 253 -1.73 4.75 2.55
CA ARG A 253 -1.37 3.71 1.58
C ARG A 253 -1.34 2.35 2.25
N ILE A 254 -2.21 1.45 1.81
CA ILE A 254 -2.27 0.09 2.34
C ILE A 254 -0.95 -0.67 2.14
N HIS A 255 -0.25 -0.43 1.03
CA HIS A 255 1.08 -0.99 0.72
C HIS A 255 2.24 -0.24 1.36
N CYS A 256 1.94 0.68 2.27
CA CYS A 256 2.87 1.19 3.28
C CYS A 256 2.48 0.64 4.66
N ALA A 257 1.19 0.62 4.98
CA ALA A 257 0.68 0.20 6.29
C ALA A 257 0.88 -1.29 6.60
N LEU A 258 0.47 -2.19 5.70
CA LEU A 258 0.63 -3.64 5.88
C LEU A 258 2.10 -4.07 5.98
N PRO A 259 3.04 -3.57 5.15
CA PRO A 259 4.46 -3.81 5.38
C PRO A 259 4.90 -3.45 6.80
N CYS A 260 4.46 -2.30 7.33
CA CYS A 260 4.85 -1.88 8.67
C CYS A 260 4.37 -2.86 9.75
N LEU A 261 3.17 -3.44 9.61
CA LEU A 261 2.72 -4.52 10.47
C LEU A 261 3.69 -5.71 10.41
N GLY A 262 3.97 -6.21 9.19
CA GLY A 262 4.90 -7.32 8.97
C GLY A 262 6.30 -7.08 9.54
N LEU A 263 6.81 -5.86 9.42
CA LEU A 263 8.11 -5.42 9.93
C LEU A 263 8.12 -5.19 11.46
N GLY A 264 6.96 -5.21 12.13
CA GLY A 264 6.84 -4.86 13.54
C GLY A 264 7.04 -3.37 13.83
N THR A 265 6.85 -2.51 12.85
CA THR A 265 6.94 -1.05 13.00
C THR A 265 5.57 -0.48 13.36
N PRO A 266 5.44 0.30 14.46
CA PRO A 266 4.19 0.96 14.82
C PRO A 266 3.61 1.76 13.65
N VAL A 267 2.33 1.54 13.33
CA VAL A 267 1.70 2.17 12.17
C VAL A 267 0.28 2.66 12.48
N ILE A 268 -0.03 3.81 11.89
CA ILE A 268 -1.35 4.44 11.93
C ILE A 268 -1.84 4.60 10.50
N TYR A 269 -3.00 4.02 10.21
CA TYR A 269 -3.66 4.16 8.92
C TYR A 269 -4.58 5.39 8.93
N THR A 270 -4.47 6.28 7.95
CA THR A 270 -5.33 7.45 7.78
C THR A 270 -6.28 7.21 6.63
N GLU A 271 -7.60 7.30 6.86
CA GLU A 271 -8.61 7.05 5.83
C GLU A 271 -9.61 8.21 5.72
N ASP A 272 -10.28 8.31 4.57
CA ASP A 272 -11.52 9.08 4.45
C ASP A 272 -12.67 8.26 5.01
N ALA A 273 -13.47 8.85 5.90
CA ALA A 273 -14.69 8.22 6.37
C ALA A 273 -15.72 7.98 5.25
N ASN A 274 -15.63 8.75 4.15
CA ASN A 274 -16.55 8.68 3.00
C ASN A 274 -15.88 8.09 1.75
N GLN A 275 -14.88 7.21 1.92
CA GLN A 275 -14.19 6.58 0.78
C GLN A 275 -15.15 5.85 -0.17
N SER A 276 -14.83 5.86 -1.47
CA SER A 276 -15.63 5.19 -2.49
C SER A 276 -15.70 3.67 -2.26
N GLU A 277 -16.76 3.04 -2.75
CA GLU A 277 -16.95 1.58 -2.63
C GLU A 277 -15.77 0.79 -3.22
N ALA A 278 -15.25 1.21 -4.37
CA ALA A 278 -14.06 0.62 -5.00
C ALA A 278 -12.79 0.69 -4.12
N SER A 279 -12.70 1.70 -3.25
CA SER A 279 -11.59 1.84 -2.29
C SER A 279 -11.87 1.09 -0.98
N ALA A 280 -13.13 0.99 -0.57
CA ALA A 280 -13.55 0.30 0.64
C ALA A 280 -13.50 -1.23 0.49
N CYS A 281 -13.95 -1.78 -0.64
CA CYS A 281 -14.08 -3.22 -0.84
C CYS A 281 -12.75 -3.97 -0.70
N ARG A 282 -11.65 -3.36 -1.18
CA ARG A 282 -10.27 -3.89 -1.08
C ARG A 282 -9.69 -3.91 0.35
N LEU A 283 -10.42 -3.41 1.34
CA LEU A 283 -9.99 -3.36 2.74
C LEU A 283 -10.73 -4.39 3.62
N GLY A 284 -11.73 -5.10 3.11
CA GLY A 284 -12.45 -6.12 3.87
C GLY A 284 -11.51 -7.22 4.39
N GLY A 285 -11.43 -7.42 5.70
CA GLY A 285 -10.49 -8.37 6.32
C GLY A 285 -9.13 -7.77 6.70
N LEU A 286 -8.78 -6.61 6.14
CA LEU A 286 -7.49 -5.94 6.35
C LEU A 286 -7.63 -4.69 7.23
N ARG A 287 -8.76 -3.99 7.12
CA ARG A 287 -9.01 -2.74 7.84
C ARG A 287 -8.92 -2.93 9.36
N GLU A 288 -9.41 -4.06 9.86
CA GLU A 288 -9.38 -4.38 11.28
C GLU A 288 -7.97 -4.50 11.85
N LEU A 289 -6.94 -4.69 11.01
CA LEU A 289 -5.55 -4.85 11.45
C LEU A 289 -4.90 -3.53 11.88
N PHE A 290 -5.49 -2.39 11.51
CA PHE A 290 -4.88 -1.07 11.72
C PHE A 290 -5.38 -0.35 12.97
N ASN A 291 -4.51 0.54 13.48
CA ASN A 291 -4.92 1.71 14.25
C ASN A 291 -5.34 2.80 13.25
N ILE A 292 -6.58 3.28 13.32
CA ILE A 292 -7.15 4.13 12.27
C ILE A 292 -7.34 5.56 12.78
N LEU A 293 -6.89 6.54 12.00
CA LEU A 293 -7.34 7.92 12.07
C LEU A 293 -8.31 8.19 10.92
N LYS A 294 -9.54 8.56 11.24
CA LYS A 294 -10.58 8.85 10.25
C LYS A 294 -10.67 10.34 9.99
N TRP A 295 -10.68 10.73 8.73
CA TRP A 295 -11.05 12.07 8.33
C TRP A 295 -12.56 12.13 8.07
N ASN A 296 -13.29 12.84 8.93
CA ASN A 296 -14.74 12.99 8.82
C ASN A 296 -15.10 14.46 8.62
N LYS A 297 -15.56 14.80 7.40
CA LYS A 297 -15.99 16.14 6.91
C LYS A 297 -14.94 17.25 7.04
N SER A 298 -14.46 17.50 8.25
CA SER A 298 -13.38 18.44 8.56
C SER A 298 -12.56 18.07 9.81
N HIS A 299 -12.80 16.94 10.47
CA HIS A 299 -12.10 16.53 11.70
C HIS A 299 -11.31 15.24 11.49
N LEU A 300 -10.16 15.15 12.17
CA LEU A 300 -9.36 13.94 12.23
C LEU A 300 -9.63 13.30 13.60
N GLU A 301 -10.16 12.09 13.59
CA GLU A 301 -10.62 11.37 14.77
C GLU A 301 -9.86 10.07 14.93
N ALA A 302 -9.39 9.78 16.15
CA ALA A 302 -8.72 8.53 16.44
C ALA A 302 -9.72 7.42 16.76
N GLY A 303 -9.72 6.36 15.96
CA GLY A 303 -10.51 5.14 16.21
C GLY A 303 -9.84 4.17 17.19
N PHE A 304 -8.91 4.66 18.01
CA PHE A 304 -8.17 3.89 19.01
C PHE A 304 -7.91 4.76 20.24
N LEU A 305 -7.73 4.11 21.39
CA LEU A 305 -7.42 4.81 22.65
C LEU A 305 -5.97 5.29 22.62
N ALA A 306 -5.77 6.62 22.60
CA ALA A 306 -4.46 7.25 22.75
C ALA A 306 -4.39 7.99 24.09
N LYS A 307 -3.47 7.57 24.97
CA LYS A 307 -3.16 8.34 26.19
C LYS A 307 -2.24 9.50 25.80
N GLY A 308 -2.81 10.69 25.64
CA GLY A 308 -2.08 11.89 25.25
C GLY A 308 -1.75 11.96 23.76
N LYS A 309 -0.86 12.88 23.39
CA LYS A 309 -0.46 13.09 21.99
C LYS A 309 0.53 12.05 21.52
N ILE A 310 0.39 11.65 20.26
CA ILE A 310 1.26 10.69 19.59
C ILE A 310 2.62 11.35 19.31
N SER A 311 3.69 10.61 19.60
CA SER A 311 5.07 10.99 19.31
C SER A 311 5.94 9.77 19.04
N ILE A 312 7.23 9.97 18.76
CA ILE A 312 8.20 8.87 18.65
C ILE A 312 8.44 8.14 20.00
N GLN A 313 8.05 8.75 21.13
CA GLN A 313 8.09 8.12 22.46
C GLN A 313 6.73 7.53 22.88
N ASN A 314 5.63 7.99 22.28
CA ASN A 314 4.28 7.55 22.59
C ASN A 314 3.57 7.11 21.31
N THR A 315 3.80 5.86 20.92
CA THR A 315 3.22 5.24 19.71
C THR A 315 2.13 4.25 20.09
N PRO A 316 1.09 4.07 19.25
CA PRO A 316 0.12 3.02 19.48
C PRO A 316 0.75 1.64 19.21
N ASN A 317 0.32 0.64 19.97
CA ASN A 317 0.70 -0.74 19.72
C ASN A 317 -0.03 -1.29 18.49
N ASN A 318 0.69 -2.02 17.64
CA ASN A 318 0.06 -2.74 16.54
C ASN A 318 -0.73 -3.93 17.08
N LYS A 319 -1.83 -4.23 16.39
CA LYS A 319 -2.59 -5.46 16.58
C LYS A 319 -1.75 -6.66 16.10
N ASN A 320 -2.10 -7.88 16.51
CA ASN A 320 -1.30 -9.10 16.27
C ASN A 320 -1.95 -10.10 15.30
N GLU A 321 -3.21 -9.90 14.95
CA GLU A 321 -4.09 -10.79 14.17
C GLU A 321 -3.54 -11.02 12.75
N TRP A 322 -2.65 -10.15 12.27
CA TRP A 322 -1.97 -10.30 10.98
C TRP A 322 -0.92 -11.42 10.98
N LYS A 323 -0.34 -11.80 12.13
CA LYS A 323 0.80 -12.73 12.24
C LYS A 323 0.48 -14.12 11.69
N GLN A 324 -0.67 -14.67 12.09
CA GLN A 324 -1.11 -15.99 11.62
C GLN A 324 -1.24 -16.00 10.09
N ARG A 325 -1.83 -14.94 9.52
CA ARG A 325 -2.01 -14.80 8.07
C ARG A 325 -0.67 -14.69 7.35
N ALA A 326 0.25 -13.88 7.87
CA ALA A 326 1.59 -13.75 7.31
C ALA A 326 2.34 -15.10 7.30
N ASN A 327 2.26 -15.87 8.39
CA ASN A 327 2.91 -17.18 8.48
C ASN A 327 2.32 -18.20 7.50
N GLN A 328 1.00 -18.26 7.39
CA GLN A 328 0.32 -19.12 6.42
C GLN A 328 0.72 -18.75 4.99
N LEU A 329 0.69 -17.46 4.67
CA LEU A 329 1.04 -16.95 3.35
C LEU A 329 2.50 -17.26 2.98
N THR A 330 3.43 -17.05 3.92
CA THR A 330 4.84 -17.44 3.77
C THR A 330 4.99 -18.92 3.44
N LYS A 331 4.28 -19.81 4.17
CA LYS A 331 4.31 -21.25 3.90
C LYS A 331 3.76 -21.60 2.51
N THR A 332 2.65 -20.99 2.10
CA THR A 332 2.08 -21.17 0.76
C THR A 332 3.08 -20.78 -0.33
N CYS A 333 3.75 -19.63 -0.21
CA CYS A 333 4.74 -19.19 -1.17
C CYS A 333 5.94 -20.14 -1.25
N TYR A 334 6.47 -20.58 -0.10
CA TYR A 334 7.56 -21.56 -0.07
C TYR A 334 7.20 -22.87 -0.74
N ASN A 335 6.02 -23.41 -0.45
CA ASN A 335 5.56 -24.66 -1.05
C ASN A 335 5.41 -24.54 -2.57
N PHE A 336 4.84 -23.44 -3.05
CA PHE A 336 4.67 -23.20 -4.49
C PHE A 336 6.01 -23.12 -5.23
N ILE A 337 6.99 -22.39 -4.68
CA ILE A 337 8.29 -22.24 -5.33
C ILE A 337 9.03 -23.59 -5.38
N ASN A 338 8.99 -24.35 -4.29
CA ASN A 338 9.69 -25.63 -4.15
C ASN A 338 8.93 -26.83 -4.76
N ALA A 339 7.68 -26.66 -5.18
CA ALA A 339 6.94 -27.69 -5.90
C ALA A 339 7.66 -28.01 -7.23
N LYS A 340 7.83 -29.31 -7.50
CA LYS A 340 8.53 -29.81 -8.69
C LYS A 340 7.78 -29.46 -9.97
#